data_AF-A0A3C1DLG7-F1
#
_entry.id   AF-A0A3C1DLG7-F1
#
_cell.length_a   1.000
_cell.length_b   1.000
_cell.length_c   1.000
_cell.angle_alpha   90.00
_cell.angle_beta   90.00
_cell.angle_gamma   90.00
#
_symmetry.space_group_name_H-M   'P 1'
#
loop_
_entity.id
_entity.type
_entity.pdbx_description
1 polymer ?
#
loop_
_entity_poly.entity_id
_entity_poly.type
_entity_poly.pdbx_seq_one_letter_code
_entity_poly.pdbx_strand_id
1 'polypeptide(L)'
;TAMVATSVVLIQSLTYPNPEQLAFARWIDVLIGCVVGTVFAFLIPLWKREALAANSASYADLVANWIHAIGDAIRADPEERPNKLAQVRMAGTRARDGRQVAITTFNTAMLEPPTDQLDTGAVGVVLSWIRRASDAAIAAETILRHDWPTGAIASELADATEADLRQAAVVMRSDDYSPELDEQLSRPTALARKAIDQPTGDRVAALMARAEVSASAALRASHQVVIES
;
A
#
# COMPACT_ATOMS: atom_id res chain seq x y z
N THR A 1 -27.33 27.70 7.84
CA THR A 1 -26.47 28.40 6.86
C THR A 1 -27.27 29.29 5.91
N ALA A 2 -28.38 28.84 5.32
CA ALA A 2 -29.24 29.67 4.45
C ALA A 2 -29.71 30.98 5.10
N MET A 3 -30.16 30.94 6.36
CA MET A 3 -30.69 32.11 7.09
C MET A 3 -29.64 33.18 7.40
N VAL A 4 -28.36 32.79 7.52
CA VAL A 4 -27.22 33.71 7.73
C VAL A 4 -26.85 34.42 6.43
N ALA A 5 -26.90 33.72 5.30
CA ALA A 5 -26.71 34.32 3.99
C ALA A 5 -27.81 35.35 3.67
N THR A 6 -29.08 35.07 3.99
CA THR A 6 -30.19 36.00 3.73
C THR A 6 -30.10 37.28 4.58
N SER A 7 -29.65 37.17 5.83
CA SER A 7 -29.55 38.32 6.75
C SER A 7 -28.35 39.22 6.45
N VAL A 8 -27.19 38.65 6.07
CA VAL A 8 -26.06 39.42 5.52
C VAL A 8 -26.44 40.09 4.19
N VAL A 9 -27.29 39.42 3.40
CA VAL A 9 -27.81 39.98 2.15
C VAL A 9 -28.63 41.24 2.37
N LEU A 10 -29.56 41.19 3.33
CA LEU A 10 -30.45 42.29 3.67
C LEU A 10 -29.72 43.49 4.29
N ILE A 11 -28.83 43.23 5.26
CA ILE A 11 -28.14 44.30 6.01
C ILE A 11 -27.22 45.13 5.10
N GLN A 12 -26.47 44.48 4.19
CA GLN A 12 -25.60 45.19 3.24
C GLN A 12 -26.38 45.89 2.12
N SER A 13 -27.59 45.40 1.76
CA SER A 13 -28.44 46.09 0.76
C SER A 13 -28.98 47.43 1.27
N LEU A 14 -29.09 47.59 2.59
CA LEU A 14 -29.58 48.81 3.25
C LEU A 14 -28.47 49.85 3.51
N THR A 15 -27.19 49.48 3.35
CA THR A 15 -26.03 50.34 3.69
C THR A 15 -25.24 50.84 2.49
N TYR A 16 -25.48 50.33 1.27
CA TYR A 16 -24.71 50.69 0.08
C TYR A 16 -25.48 51.61 -0.89
N PRO A 17 -24.86 52.66 -1.43
CA PRO A 17 -25.52 53.61 -2.33
C PRO A 17 -25.84 53.04 -3.73
N ASN A 18 -25.25 51.90 -4.13
CA ASN A 18 -25.45 51.26 -5.44
C ASN A 18 -25.79 49.76 -5.30
N PRO A 19 -27.08 49.38 -5.27
CA PRO A 19 -27.52 47.99 -5.05
C PRO A 19 -27.11 47.03 -6.18
N GLU A 20 -26.97 47.52 -7.41
CA GLU A 20 -26.56 46.71 -8.57
C GLU A 20 -25.12 46.20 -8.46
N GLN A 21 -24.20 47.03 -7.97
CA GLN A 21 -22.79 46.64 -7.80
C GLN A 21 -22.63 45.57 -6.71
N LEU A 22 -23.43 45.65 -5.65
CA LEU A 22 -23.46 44.64 -4.59
C LEU A 22 -24.06 43.31 -5.09
N ALA A 23 -25.13 43.36 -5.87
CA ALA A 23 -25.72 42.17 -6.49
C ALA A 23 -24.74 41.49 -7.45
N PHE A 24 -24.02 42.27 -8.26
CA PHE A 24 -23.01 41.76 -9.19
C PHE A 24 -21.81 41.15 -8.46
N ALA A 25 -21.28 41.81 -7.42
CA ALA A 25 -20.20 41.27 -6.59
C ALA A 25 -20.58 39.93 -5.94
N ARG A 26 -21.80 39.83 -5.41
CA ARG A 26 -22.32 38.58 -4.82
C ARG A 26 -22.52 37.47 -5.84
N TRP A 27 -22.99 37.82 -7.03
CA TRP A 27 -23.13 36.85 -8.11
C TRP A 27 -21.77 36.29 -8.54
N ILE A 28 -20.75 37.16 -8.60
CA ILE A 28 -19.35 36.74 -8.82
C ILE A 28 -18.87 35.83 -7.69
N ASP A 29 -19.09 36.18 -6.42
CA ASP A 29 -18.67 35.35 -5.28
C ASP A 29 -19.33 33.97 -5.31
N VAL A 30 -20.62 33.90 -5.69
CA VAL A 30 -21.33 32.61 -5.86
C VAL A 30 -20.72 31.81 -7.00
N LEU A 31 -20.43 32.43 -8.14
CA LEU A 31 -19.78 31.74 -9.27
C LEU A 31 -18.39 31.23 -8.91
N ILE A 32 -17.57 32.05 -8.25
CA ILE A 32 -16.24 31.63 -7.78
C ILE A 32 -16.39 30.49 -6.79
N GLY A 33 -17.32 30.58 -5.83
CA GLY A 33 -17.62 29.51 -4.88
C GLY A 33 -18.04 28.21 -5.55
N CYS A 34 -18.88 28.28 -6.59
CA CYS A 34 -19.26 27.12 -7.41
C CYS A 34 -18.05 26.52 -8.13
N VAL A 35 -17.23 27.34 -8.81
CA VAL A 35 -16.03 26.87 -9.52
C VAL A 35 -15.04 26.21 -8.56
N VAL A 36 -14.73 26.87 -7.44
CA VAL A 36 -13.84 26.32 -6.41
C VAL A 36 -14.40 25.02 -5.84
N GLY A 37 -15.71 24.98 -5.53
CA GLY A 37 -16.38 23.78 -5.04
C GLY A 37 -16.32 22.62 -6.03
N THR A 38 -16.55 22.89 -7.32
CA THR A 38 -16.44 21.90 -8.40
C THR A 38 -15.01 21.38 -8.53
N VAL A 39 -14.01 22.27 -8.49
CA VAL A 39 -12.59 21.87 -8.54
C VAL A 39 -12.24 20.94 -7.38
N PHE A 40 -12.64 21.27 -6.14
CA PHE A 40 -12.41 20.38 -4.99
C PHE A 40 -13.16 19.05 -5.10
N ALA A 41 -14.39 19.06 -5.63
CA ALA A 41 -15.18 17.85 -5.82
C ALA A 41 -14.51 16.85 -6.78
N PHE A 42 -13.70 17.32 -7.74
CA PHE A 42 -12.98 16.44 -8.68
C PHE A 42 -11.53 16.14 -8.23
N LEU A 43 -10.84 17.08 -7.59
CA LEU A 43 -9.42 16.89 -7.20
C LEU A 43 -9.24 16.04 -5.93
N ILE A 44 -10.07 16.23 -4.91
CA ILE A 44 -9.94 15.49 -3.64
C ILE A 44 -10.06 13.96 -3.83
N PRO A 45 -11.04 13.44 -4.60
CA PRO A 45 -11.19 12.01 -4.78
C PRO A 45 -10.00 11.37 -5.53
N LEU A 46 -9.47 12.06 -6.55
CA LEU A 46 -8.25 11.63 -7.28
C LEU A 46 -7.04 11.58 -6.35
N TRP A 47 -6.82 12.63 -5.55
CA TRP A 47 -5.70 12.66 -4.59
C TRP A 47 -5.80 11.55 -3.55
N LYS A 48 -7.01 11.25 -3.05
CA LYS A 48 -7.22 10.13 -2.11
C LYS A 48 -6.92 8.77 -2.76
N ARG A 49 -7.28 8.57 -4.03
CA ARG A 49 -6.94 7.36 -4.81
C ARG A 49 -5.43 7.21 -4.94
N GLU A 50 -4.74 8.25 -5.40
CA GLU A 50 -3.28 8.26 -5.54
C GLU A 50 -2.57 8.01 -4.20
N ALA A 51 -3.04 8.63 -3.12
CA ALA A 51 -2.49 8.43 -1.79
C ALA A 51 -2.65 6.98 -1.30
N LEU A 52 -3.80 6.34 -1.56
CA LEU A 52 -4.02 4.95 -1.18
C LEU A 52 -3.12 3.99 -1.98
N ALA A 53 -3.02 4.20 -3.29
CA ALA A 53 -2.11 3.45 -4.17
C ALA A 53 -0.65 3.62 -3.72
N ALA A 54 -0.20 4.85 -3.53
CA ALA A 54 1.17 5.17 -3.12
C ALA A 54 1.53 4.59 -1.75
N ASN A 55 0.63 4.69 -0.77
CA ASN A 55 0.88 4.18 0.58
C ASN A 55 0.85 2.64 0.63
N SER A 56 -0.04 2.00 -0.13
CA SER A 56 -0.09 0.53 -0.22
C SER A 56 1.15 -0.02 -0.92
N ALA A 57 1.57 0.62 -2.03
CA ALA A 57 2.82 0.29 -2.73
C ALA A 57 4.06 0.53 -1.86
N SER A 58 4.09 1.65 -1.13
CA SER A 58 5.18 1.94 -0.18
C SER A 58 5.29 0.87 0.90
N TYR A 59 4.16 0.38 1.43
CA TYR A 59 4.18 -0.71 2.39
C TYR A 59 4.75 -2.00 1.79
N ALA A 60 4.36 -2.37 0.57
CA ALA A 60 4.93 -3.53 -0.13
C ALA A 60 6.46 -3.39 -0.31
N ASP A 61 6.93 -2.23 -0.76
CA ASP A 61 8.38 -1.94 -0.92
C ASP A 61 9.14 -2.05 0.42
N LEU A 62 8.54 -1.58 1.51
CA LEU A 62 9.16 -1.66 2.84
C LEU A 62 9.27 -3.11 3.34
N VAL A 63 8.25 -3.93 3.09
CA VAL A 63 8.31 -5.37 3.41
C VAL A 63 9.32 -6.07 2.50
N ALA A 64 9.39 -5.72 1.22
CA ALA A 64 10.38 -6.25 0.28
C ALA A 64 11.82 -5.97 0.77
N ASN A 65 12.11 -4.72 1.13
CA ASN A 65 13.41 -4.33 1.68
C ASN A 65 13.77 -5.07 2.98
N TRP A 66 12.78 -5.37 3.81
CA TRP A 66 12.99 -6.16 5.02
C TRP A 66 13.32 -7.62 4.71
N ILE A 67 12.58 -8.24 3.78
CA ILE A 67 12.83 -9.61 3.35
C ILE A 67 14.20 -9.72 2.65
N HIS A 68 14.57 -8.73 1.84
CA HIS A 68 15.91 -8.62 1.28
C HIS A 68 16.99 -8.64 2.36
N ALA A 69 16.83 -7.80 3.40
CA ALA A 69 17.76 -7.75 4.53
C ALA A 69 17.83 -9.10 5.28
N ILE A 70 16.71 -9.85 5.36
CA ILE A 70 16.69 -11.21 5.92
C ILE A 70 17.51 -12.16 5.05
N GLY A 71 17.33 -12.13 3.73
CA GLY A 71 18.15 -12.90 2.78
C GLY A 71 19.65 -12.62 2.93
N ASP A 72 20.01 -11.35 3.07
CA ASP A 72 21.36 -10.89 3.36
C ASP A 72 21.91 -11.45 4.68
N ALA A 73 21.12 -11.43 5.74
CA ALA A 73 21.53 -11.95 7.05
C ALA A 73 21.71 -13.48 7.05
N ILE A 74 20.96 -14.20 6.21
CA ILE A 74 21.09 -15.65 6.03
C ILE A 74 22.41 -15.99 5.32
N ARG A 75 22.78 -15.21 4.30
CA ARG A 75 24.02 -15.41 3.51
C ARG A 75 25.27 -14.94 4.23
N ALA A 76 25.13 -14.03 5.19
CA ALA A 76 26.24 -13.41 5.87
C ALA A 76 27.10 -14.42 6.65
N ASP A 77 28.41 -14.18 6.60
CA ASP A 77 29.36 -14.87 7.44
C ASP A 77 29.04 -14.64 8.94
N PRO A 78 29.40 -15.59 9.83
CA PRO A 78 29.08 -15.49 11.26
C PRO A 78 29.56 -14.19 11.91
N GLU A 79 30.67 -13.63 11.45
CA GLU A 79 31.24 -12.37 11.96
C GLU A 79 30.41 -11.14 11.55
N GLU A 80 29.77 -11.16 10.37
CA GLU A 80 28.95 -10.06 9.85
C GLU A 80 27.47 -10.15 10.24
N ARG A 81 27.02 -11.36 10.60
CA ARG A 81 25.62 -11.66 10.94
C ARG A 81 25.01 -10.70 11.98
N PRO A 82 25.70 -10.30 13.08
CA PRO A 82 25.14 -9.34 14.04
C PRO A 82 24.80 -7.98 13.41
N ASN A 83 25.66 -7.49 12.51
CA ASN A 83 25.46 -6.22 11.83
C ASN A 83 24.31 -6.31 10.82
N LYS A 84 24.23 -7.40 10.05
CA LYS A 84 23.11 -7.64 9.13
C LYS A 84 21.79 -7.79 9.87
N LEU A 85 21.76 -8.47 11.02
CA LEU A 85 20.57 -8.56 11.88
C LEU A 85 20.14 -7.20 12.46
N ALA A 86 21.05 -6.25 12.64
CA ALA A 86 20.68 -4.88 13.00
C ALA A 86 20.01 -4.15 11.83
N GLN A 87 20.46 -4.37 10.60
CA GLN A 87 19.81 -3.82 9.39
C GLN A 87 18.41 -4.43 9.19
N VAL A 88 18.27 -5.75 9.39
CA VAL A 88 16.96 -6.45 9.40
C VAL A 88 16.00 -5.79 10.38
N ARG A 89 16.46 -5.49 11.61
CA ARG A 89 15.66 -4.81 12.63
C ARG A 89 15.17 -3.45 12.17
N MET A 90 16.08 -2.63 11.64
CA MET A 90 15.75 -1.29 11.16
C MET A 90 14.74 -1.34 10.01
N ALA A 91 14.94 -2.24 9.05
CA ALA A 91 14.00 -2.44 7.94
C ALA A 91 12.63 -2.91 8.47
N GLY A 92 12.60 -3.84 9.42
CA GLY A 92 11.37 -4.30 10.05
C GLY A 92 10.61 -3.23 10.82
N THR A 93 11.29 -2.32 11.51
CA THR A 93 10.64 -1.15 12.14
C THR A 93 9.98 -0.26 11.08
N ARG A 94 10.72 0.11 10.02
CA ARG A 94 10.14 0.93 8.94
C ARG A 94 8.94 0.27 8.27
N ALA A 95 8.98 -1.06 8.05
CA ALA A 95 7.85 -1.80 7.49
C ALA A 95 6.61 -1.78 8.41
N ARG A 96 6.80 -1.83 9.73
CA ARG A 96 5.70 -1.70 10.70
C ARG A 96 5.10 -0.29 10.70
N ASP A 97 5.93 0.73 10.59
CA ASP A 97 5.47 2.13 10.48
C ASP A 97 4.69 2.33 9.17
N GLY A 98 5.25 1.84 8.05
CA GLY A 98 4.59 1.86 6.74
C GLY A 98 3.23 1.14 6.73
N ARG A 99 3.12 0.01 7.44
CA ARG A 99 1.85 -0.69 7.64
C ARG A 99 0.81 0.21 8.30
N GLN A 100 1.19 0.94 9.34
CA GLN A 100 0.25 1.82 10.05
C GLN A 100 -0.27 2.93 9.12
N VAL A 101 0.61 3.52 8.31
CA VAL A 101 0.22 4.52 7.32
C VAL A 101 -0.75 3.92 6.30
N ALA A 102 -0.40 2.79 5.68
CA ALA A 102 -1.24 2.12 4.69
C ALA A 102 -2.63 1.73 5.24
N ILE A 103 -2.70 1.14 6.43
CA ILE A 103 -3.97 0.78 7.09
C ILE A 103 -4.80 2.02 7.42
N THR A 104 -4.17 3.10 7.87
CA THR A 104 -4.88 4.34 8.20
C THR A 104 -5.49 4.96 6.94
N THR A 105 -4.73 5.01 5.84
CA THR A 105 -5.23 5.48 4.55
C THR A 105 -6.34 4.59 4.02
N PHE A 106 -6.19 3.26 4.13
CA PHE A 106 -7.21 2.29 3.73
C PHE A 106 -8.52 2.46 4.51
N ASN A 107 -8.45 2.54 5.84
CA ASN A 107 -9.63 2.73 6.69
C ASN A 107 -10.35 4.06 6.36
N THR A 108 -9.59 5.11 6.02
CA THR A 108 -10.15 6.38 5.57
C THR A 108 -10.88 6.23 4.23
N ALA A 109 -10.29 5.50 3.29
CA ALA A 109 -10.89 5.21 1.99
C ALA A 109 -12.13 4.29 2.08
N MET A 110 -12.22 3.42 3.08
CA MET A 110 -13.42 2.61 3.33
C MET A 110 -14.62 3.43 3.81
N LEU A 111 -14.36 4.52 4.56
CA LEU A 111 -15.41 5.42 5.04
C LEU A 111 -15.89 6.36 3.94
N GLU A 112 -14.96 6.84 3.11
CA GLU A 112 -15.22 7.74 1.99
C GLU A 112 -14.46 7.22 0.75
N PRO A 113 -15.08 6.34 -0.05
CA PRO A 113 -14.46 5.78 -1.25
C PRO A 113 -13.95 6.89 -2.16
N PRO A 114 -12.68 6.79 -2.61
CA PRO A 114 -12.06 7.85 -3.40
C PRO A 114 -12.65 7.91 -4.81
N THR A 115 -13.11 6.81 -5.39
CA THR A 115 -13.75 6.78 -6.71
C THR A 115 -14.60 5.51 -6.84
N ASP A 116 -15.64 5.53 -7.68
CA ASP A 116 -16.43 4.33 -8.01
C ASP A 116 -15.64 3.28 -8.82
N GLN A 117 -14.48 3.66 -9.37
CA GLN A 117 -13.60 2.82 -10.20
C GLN A 117 -12.54 2.04 -9.41
N LEU A 118 -12.49 2.21 -8.08
CA LEU A 118 -11.51 1.55 -7.22
C LEU A 118 -12.21 0.46 -6.39
N ASP A 119 -11.79 -0.79 -6.54
CA ASP A 119 -12.23 -1.87 -5.66
C ASP A 119 -11.49 -1.79 -4.31
N THR A 120 -12.06 -1.08 -3.34
CA THR A 120 -11.52 -1.01 -1.98
C THR A 120 -11.48 -2.38 -1.30
N GLY A 121 -12.37 -3.31 -1.67
CA GLY A 121 -12.31 -4.69 -1.20
C GLY A 121 -11.03 -5.39 -1.67
N ALA A 122 -10.69 -5.26 -2.95
CA ALA A 122 -9.47 -5.79 -3.54
C ALA A 122 -8.21 -5.19 -2.88
N VAL A 123 -8.17 -3.88 -2.61
CA VAL A 123 -7.07 -3.25 -1.86
C VAL A 123 -6.91 -3.88 -0.47
N GLY A 124 -8.01 -4.11 0.23
CA GLY A 124 -8.00 -4.80 1.52
C GLY A 124 -7.41 -6.21 1.43
N VAL A 125 -7.73 -6.95 0.37
CA VAL A 125 -7.16 -8.27 0.09
C VAL A 125 -5.64 -8.18 -0.13
N VAL A 126 -5.17 -7.24 -0.95
CA VAL A 126 -3.73 -7.01 -1.21
C VAL A 126 -2.99 -6.73 0.10
N LEU A 127 -3.47 -5.78 0.90
CA LEU A 127 -2.86 -5.43 2.19
C LEU A 127 -2.85 -6.62 3.16
N SER A 128 -3.87 -7.48 3.13
CA SER A 128 -3.92 -8.69 3.95
C SER A 128 -2.83 -9.70 3.56
N TRP A 129 -2.54 -9.85 2.27
CA TRP A 129 -1.49 -10.73 1.77
C TRP A 129 -0.09 -10.21 2.08
N ILE A 130 0.15 -8.91 1.88
CA ILE A 130 1.41 -8.26 2.27
C ILE A 130 1.64 -8.42 3.78
N ARG A 131 0.59 -8.26 4.59
CA ARG A 131 0.66 -8.49 6.04
C ARG A 131 1.07 -9.92 6.37
N ARG A 132 0.55 -10.93 5.68
CA ARG A 132 0.95 -12.34 5.92
C ARG A 132 2.42 -12.58 5.58
N ALA A 133 2.93 -12.00 4.51
CA ALA A 133 4.36 -12.03 4.19
C ALA A 133 5.19 -11.35 5.28
N SER A 134 4.74 -10.20 5.79
CA SER A 134 5.37 -9.47 6.90
C SER A 134 5.38 -10.29 8.20
N ASP A 135 4.29 -10.97 8.54
CA ASP A 135 4.22 -11.82 9.73
C ASP A 135 5.20 -13.01 9.63
N ALA A 136 5.40 -13.58 8.43
CA ALA A 136 6.42 -14.59 8.18
C ALA A 136 7.86 -14.02 8.33
N ALA A 137 8.09 -12.80 7.85
CA ALA A 137 9.37 -12.10 8.01
C ALA A 137 9.70 -11.82 9.49
N ILE A 138 8.72 -11.45 10.32
CA ILE A 138 8.89 -11.30 11.78
C ILE A 138 9.36 -12.61 12.41
N ALA A 139 8.71 -13.72 12.06
CA ALA A 139 9.07 -15.02 12.59
C ALA A 139 10.48 -15.44 12.15
N ALA A 140 10.84 -15.20 10.89
CA ALA A 140 12.17 -15.49 10.36
C ALA A 140 13.25 -14.65 11.05
N GLU A 141 13.04 -13.34 11.20
CA GLU A 141 13.92 -12.46 11.97
C GLU A 141 14.14 -13.00 13.39
N THR A 142 13.05 -13.42 14.06
CA THR A 142 13.13 -13.95 15.42
C THR A 142 13.98 -15.22 15.49
N ILE A 143 13.79 -16.14 14.55
CA ILE A 143 14.56 -17.39 14.48
C ILE A 143 16.05 -17.12 14.23
N LEU A 144 16.38 -16.20 13.31
CA LEU A 144 17.76 -15.85 12.99
C LEU A 144 18.48 -15.20 14.19
N ARG A 145 17.78 -14.44 15.03
CA ARG A 145 18.37 -13.87 16.26
C ARG A 145 18.77 -14.94 17.29
N HIS A 146 18.15 -16.12 17.24
CA HIS A 146 18.48 -17.24 18.11
C HIS A 146 19.52 -18.19 17.49
N ASP A 147 20.10 -17.82 16.35
CA ASP A 147 21.15 -18.56 15.64
C ASP A 147 20.75 -20.01 15.28
N TRP A 148 19.48 -20.20 14.90
CA TRP A 148 18.99 -21.50 14.45
C TRP A 148 19.55 -21.83 13.06
N PRO A 149 19.77 -23.13 12.77
CA PRO A 149 20.26 -23.56 11.46
C PRO A 149 19.35 -23.08 10.33
N THR A 150 19.96 -22.47 9.32
CA THR A 150 19.26 -21.97 8.12
C THR A 150 20.08 -22.34 6.89
N GLY A 151 19.42 -22.80 5.82
CA GLY A 151 20.03 -23.20 4.56
C GLY A 151 19.92 -22.14 3.47
N ALA A 152 20.65 -22.35 2.38
CA ALA A 152 20.66 -21.45 1.21
C ALA A 152 19.28 -21.25 0.57
N ILE A 153 18.42 -22.28 0.64
CA ILE A 153 17.02 -22.28 0.19
C ILE A 153 16.25 -21.09 0.77
N ALA A 154 16.46 -20.76 2.04
CA ALA A 154 15.77 -19.64 2.68
C ALA A 154 16.11 -18.29 2.03
N SER A 155 17.35 -18.12 1.57
CA SER A 155 17.78 -16.89 0.90
C SER A 155 17.23 -16.78 -0.53
N GLU A 156 17.15 -17.89 -1.26
CA GLU A 156 16.53 -17.92 -2.60
C GLU A 156 15.03 -17.59 -2.53
N LEU A 157 14.32 -18.13 -1.53
CA LEU A 157 12.92 -17.79 -1.28
C LEU A 157 12.73 -16.33 -0.88
N ALA A 158 13.68 -15.76 -0.14
CA ALA A 158 13.65 -14.35 0.22
C ALA A 158 13.76 -13.46 -1.03
N ASP A 159 14.65 -13.77 -1.98
CA ASP A 159 14.80 -13.03 -3.23
C ASP A 159 13.52 -13.11 -4.09
N ALA A 160 12.93 -14.31 -4.21
CA ALA A 160 11.67 -14.50 -4.93
C ALA A 160 10.52 -13.70 -4.30
N THR A 161 10.42 -13.73 -2.97
CA THR A 161 9.42 -12.98 -2.22
C THR A 161 9.61 -11.46 -2.37
N GLU A 162 10.86 -10.98 -2.34
CA GLU A 162 11.20 -9.58 -2.58
C GLU A 162 10.73 -9.15 -3.98
N ALA A 163 11.06 -9.93 -5.01
CA ALA A 163 10.70 -9.64 -6.38
C ALA A 163 9.18 -9.51 -6.56
N ASP A 164 8.41 -10.45 -6.02
CA ASP A 164 6.94 -10.42 -6.08
C ASP A 164 6.36 -9.20 -5.36
N LEU A 165 6.89 -8.82 -4.20
CA LEU A 165 6.43 -7.62 -3.47
C LEU A 165 6.77 -6.32 -4.19
N ARG A 166 7.96 -6.22 -4.80
CA ARG A 166 8.32 -5.05 -5.63
C ARG A 166 7.43 -4.95 -6.85
N GLN A 167 7.13 -6.07 -7.49
CA GLN A 167 6.22 -6.09 -8.62
C GLN A 167 4.80 -5.68 -8.20
N ALA A 168 4.31 -6.16 -7.05
CA ALA A 168 3.02 -5.74 -6.51
C ALA A 168 3.00 -4.22 -6.22
N ALA A 169 4.11 -3.64 -5.75
CA ALA A 169 4.24 -2.19 -5.57
C ALA A 169 4.16 -1.41 -6.88
N VAL A 170 4.74 -1.93 -7.96
CA VAL A 170 4.63 -1.33 -9.30
C VAL A 170 3.19 -1.37 -9.80
N VAL A 171 2.54 -2.53 -9.71
CA VAL A 171 1.16 -2.72 -10.17
C VAL A 171 0.17 -1.87 -9.37
N MET A 172 0.34 -1.75 -8.05
CA MET A 172 -0.52 -0.87 -7.25
C MET A 172 -0.40 0.61 -7.63
N ARG A 173 0.69 1.03 -8.30
CA ARG A 173 0.89 2.40 -8.79
C ARG A 173 0.43 2.59 -10.23
N SER A 174 0.16 1.52 -10.97
CA SER A 174 -0.30 1.65 -12.36
C SER A 174 -1.78 2.01 -12.41
N ASP A 175 -2.13 2.96 -13.28
CA ASP A 175 -3.51 3.39 -13.48
C ASP A 175 -4.30 2.53 -14.46
N ASP A 176 -3.62 1.67 -15.21
CA ASP A 176 -4.21 0.81 -16.24
C ASP A 176 -4.15 -0.66 -15.86
N TYR A 177 -5.28 -1.36 -15.95
CA TYR A 177 -5.33 -2.81 -15.94
C TYR A 177 -4.73 -3.36 -17.24
N SER A 178 -3.91 -4.41 -17.13
CA SER A 178 -3.39 -5.15 -18.30
C SER A 178 -3.72 -6.64 -18.17
N PRO A 179 -4.65 -7.16 -19.00
CA PRO A 179 -5.04 -8.58 -18.97
C PRO A 179 -3.90 -9.53 -19.38
N GLU A 180 -2.99 -9.04 -20.22
CA GLU A 180 -1.79 -9.78 -20.65
C GLU A 180 -0.79 -9.95 -19.51
N LEU A 181 -0.69 -8.95 -18.62
CA LEU A 181 0.11 -9.05 -17.41
C LEU A 181 -0.52 -10.02 -16.41
N ASP A 182 -1.86 -10.03 -16.29
CA ASP A 182 -2.61 -10.92 -15.37
C ASP A 182 -2.41 -12.41 -15.71
N GLU A 183 -2.43 -12.76 -17.01
CA GLU A 183 -2.11 -14.13 -17.46
C GLU A 183 -0.65 -14.53 -17.24
N GLN A 184 0.27 -13.56 -17.19
CA GLN A 184 1.70 -13.77 -17.02
C GLN A 184 2.17 -13.70 -15.56
N LEU A 185 1.26 -13.44 -14.60
CA LEU A 185 1.65 -13.25 -13.20
C LEU A 185 2.36 -14.46 -12.61
N SER A 186 3.39 -14.16 -11.81
CA SER A 186 4.22 -15.17 -11.17
C SER A 186 3.36 -16.14 -10.35
N ARG A 187 3.50 -17.43 -10.66
CA ARG A 187 3.09 -18.49 -9.73
C ARG A 187 4.20 -18.63 -8.68
N PRO A 188 3.87 -19.07 -7.46
CA PRO A 188 4.89 -19.44 -6.50
C PRO A 188 5.89 -20.40 -7.15
N THR A 189 7.17 -20.17 -6.88
CA THR A 189 8.28 -20.96 -7.38
C THR A 189 8.06 -22.44 -7.04
N ALA A 190 8.63 -23.33 -7.85
CA ALA A 190 8.63 -24.75 -7.55
C ALA A 190 9.31 -25.05 -6.19
N LEU A 191 10.23 -24.17 -5.78
CA LEU A 191 10.98 -24.25 -4.54
C LEU A 191 10.11 -23.89 -3.32
N ALA A 192 9.27 -22.85 -3.40
CA ALA A 192 8.28 -22.56 -2.36
C ALA A 192 7.26 -23.68 -2.18
N ARG A 193 6.73 -24.24 -3.29
CA ARG A 193 5.83 -25.40 -3.24
C ARG A 193 6.50 -26.60 -2.56
N LYS A 194 7.71 -26.93 -2.99
CA LYS A 194 8.48 -28.04 -2.41
C LYS A 194 8.76 -27.84 -0.93
N ALA A 195 9.14 -26.64 -0.50
CA ALA A 195 9.42 -26.33 0.90
C ALA A 195 8.17 -26.43 1.81
N ILE A 196 6.97 -26.19 1.26
CA ILE A 196 5.69 -26.37 1.95
C ILE A 196 5.30 -27.85 2.01
N ASP A 197 5.38 -28.55 0.88
CA ASP A 197 4.92 -29.94 0.75
C ASP A 197 5.88 -30.95 1.41
N GLN A 198 7.18 -30.62 1.48
CA GLN A 198 8.24 -31.47 2.01
C GLN A 198 9.14 -30.69 2.99
N PRO A 199 8.68 -30.45 4.23
CA PRO A 199 9.43 -29.66 5.20
C PRO A 199 10.76 -30.34 5.57
N THR A 200 11.87 -29.66 5.31
CA THR A 200 13.24 -30.16 5.50
C THR A 200 13.82 -29.91 6.90
N GLY A 201 13.02 -29.34 7.82
CA GLY A 201 13.46 -28.93 9.16
C GLY A 201 14.04 -27.51 9.22
N ASP A 202 14.34 -26.89 8.08
CA ASP A 202 14.70 -25.47 7.99
C ASP A 202 13.45 -24.59 8.17
N ARG A 203 13.32 -24.04 9.37
CA ARG A 203 12.16 -23.22 9.75
C ARG A 203 12.14 -21.87 9.03
N VAL A 204 13.30 -21.31 8.70
CA VAL A 204 13.37 -20.01 8.01
C VAL A 204 12.99 -20.21 6.55
N ALA A 205 13.43 -21.28 5.90
CA ALA A 205 12.98 -21.62 4.54
C ALA A 205 11.47 -21.84 4.49
N ALA A 206 10.89 -22.56 5.46
CA ALA A 206 9.43 -22.77 5.50
C ALA A 206 8.65 -21.44 5.66
N LEU A 207 9.20 -20.48 6.41
CA LEU A 207 8.60 -19.15 6.57
C LEU A 207 8.75 -18.32 5.29
N MET A 208 9.90 -18.33 4.64
CA MET A 208 10.10 -17.62 3.38
C MET A 208 9.26 -18.21 2.25
N ALA A 209 9.03 -19.52 2.22
CA ALA A 209 8.11 -20.13 1.25
C ALA A 209 6.66 -19.65 1.45
N ARG A 210 6.22 -19.48 2.71
CA ARG A 210 4.90 -18.92 3.02
C ARG A 210 4.82 -17.42 2.70
N ALA A 211 5.92 -16.71 2.91
CA ALA A 211 6.03 -15.30 2.55
C ALA A 211 5.92 -15.13 1.04
N GLU A 212 6.60 -15.97 0.25
CA GLU A 212 6.54 -15.98 -1.21
C GLU A 212 5.11 -16.24 -1.70
N VAL A 213 4.45 -17.31 -1.22
CA VAL A 213 3.05 -17.61 -1.59
C VAL A 213 2.13 -16.42 -1.29
N SER A 214 2.37 -15.72 -0.18
CA SER A 214 1.61 -14.53 0.18
C SER A 214 1.94 -13.35 -0.73
N ALA A 215 3.21 -13.14 -1.11
CA ALA A 215 3.63 -12.10 -2.03
C ALA A 215 3.07 -12.32 -3.45
N SER A 216 3.15 -13.54 -4.00
CA SER A 216 2.55 -13.85 -5.30
C SER A 216 1.02 -13.73 -5.28
N ALA A 217 0.37 -13.95 -4.12
CA ALA A 217 -1.06 -13.70 -3.96
C ALA A 217 -1.37 -12.19 -3.88
N ALA A 218 -0.54 -11.40 -3.21
CA ALA A 218 -0.65 -9.94 -3.17
C ALA A 218 -0.52 -9.35 -4.58
N LEU A 219 0.47 -9.80 -5.35
CA LEU A 219 0.69 -9.39 -6.74
C LEU A 219 -0.56 -9.66 -7.59
N ARG A 220 -1.10 -10.88 -7.54
CA ARG A 220 -2.35 -11.21 -8.25
C ARG A 220 -3.54 -10.37 -7.82
N ALA A 221 -3.72 -10.17 -6.52
CA ALA A 221 -4.78 -9.31 -6.04
C ALA A 221 -4.59 -7.84 -6.47
N SER A 222 -3.34 -7.35 -6.63
CA SER A 222 -3.09 -5.96 -7.06
C SER A 222 -3.56 -5.68 -8.48
N HIS A 223 -3.60 -6.69 -9.36
CA HIS A 223 -4.17 -6.55 -10.70
C HIS A 223 -5.69 -6.37 -10.68
N GLN A 224 -6.37 -6.75 -9.59
CA GLN A 224 -7.83 -6.66 -9.48
C GLN A 224 -8.30 -5.34 -8.83
N VAL A 225 -7.36 -4.44 -8.47
CA VAL A 225 -7.68 -3.19 -7.76
C VAL A 225 -8.33 -2.15 -8.66
N VAL A 226 -7.95 -2.10 -9.94
CA VAL A 226 -8.52 -1.19 -10.93
C VAL A 226 -9.66 -1.91 -11.65
N ILE A 227 -10.89 -1.38 -11.53
CA ILE A 227 -12.07 -1.93 -12.21
C ILE A 227 -12.12 -1.34 -13.62
N GLU A 228 -12.19 -2.19 -14.66
CA GLU A 228 -12.46 -1.75 -16.03
C GLU A 228 -13.81 -1.01 -16.09
N SER A 229 -13.80 0.21 -16.62
CA SER A 229 -14.98 1.05 -16.84
C SER A 229 -15.71 0.71 -18.13
#